data_AF-A0A2H9QUB0-F1
#
_entry.id   AF-A0A2H9QUB0-F1
#
_cell.length_a   1.000
_cell.length_b   1.000
_cell.length_c   1.000
_cell.angle_alpha   90.00
_cell.angle_beta   90.00
_cell.angle_gamma   90.00
#
_symmetry.space_group_name_H-M   'P 1'
#
loop_
_entity.id
_entity.type
_entity.pdbx_description
1 polymer ?
#
loop_
_entity_poly.entity_id
_entity_poly.type
_entity_poly.pdbx_seq_one_letter_code
_entity_poly.pdbx_strand_id
1 'polypeptide(L)'
;MIDIKNMNIRSAEKKDLTAIERLTAENNEKFDDDIENMFVAEKDGDVVGYISYDPIIKEDKWLGKHYETKNVVVKDEYIGEGIVSKLIEHLTNFVRDKGMNVRLKH
;
A
#
# COMPACT_ATOMS: atom_id res chain seq x y z
N MET A 1 10.29 11.57 18.87
CA MET A 1 10.79 11.07 17.57
C MET A 1 10.58 9.58 17.58
N ILE A 2 9.57 9.10 16.88
CA ILE A 2 9.27 7.68 16.80
C ILE A 2 10.15 7.09 15.69
N ASP A 3 10.83 5.98 15.98
CA ASP A 3 11.87 5.41 15.13
C ASP A 3 11.27 4.59 13.98
N ILE A 4 11.44 5.05 12.74
CA ILE A 4 10.94 4.39 11.52
C ILE A 4 11.78 3.15 11.14
N LYS A 5 12.81 2.81 11.94
CA LYS A 5 13.72 1.68 11.70
C LYS A 5 13.09 0.30 11.90
N ASN A 6 12.01 0.20 12.68
CA ASN A 6 11.34 -1.07 12.98
C ASN A 6 10.10 -1.33 12.11
N MET A 7 9.92 -0.57 11.03
CA MET A 7 8.80 -0.76 10.12
C MET A 7 9.18 -1.73 8.99
N ASN A 8 8.40 -2.80 8.84
CA ASN A 8 8.53 -3.78 7.78
C ASN A 8 7.45 -3.57 6.71
N ILE A 9 7.83 -3.55 5.44
CA ILE A 9 6.88 -3.54 4.33
C ILE A 9 6.88 -4.91 3.68
N ARG A 10 5.71 -5.53 3.56
CA ARG A 10 5.54 -6.87 2.98
C ARG A 10 4.21 -6.99 2.23
N SER A 11 4.09 -8.02 1.41
CA SER A 11 2.78 -8.41 0.85
C SER A 11 1.80 -8.71 1.97
N ALA A 12 0.55 -8.32 1.77
CA ALA A 12 -0.53 -8.68 2.67
C ALA A 12 -0.79 -10.19 2.62
N GLU A 13 -1.18 -10.75 3.75
CA GLU A 13 -1.55 -12.15 3.92
C GLU A 13 -2.98 -12.23 4.48
N LYS A 14 -3.64 -13.38 4.35
CA LYS A 14 -5.00 -13.58 4.88
C LYS A 14 -5.16 -13.21 6.37
N LYS A 15 -4.09 -13.35 7.17
CA LYS A 15 -4.09 -12.97 8.59
C LYS A 15 -4.24 -11.46 8.82
N ASP A 16 -3.88 -10.64 7.84
CA ASP A 16 -3.94 -9.18 7.91
C ASP A 16 -5.34 -8.65 7.59
N LEU A 17 -6.23 -9.47 7.02
CA LEU A 17 -7.53 -9.07 6.51
C LEU A 17 -8.34 -8.27 7.56
N THR A 18 -8.45 -8.79 8.77
CA THR A 18 -9.18 -8.13 9.87
C THR A 18 -8.56 -6.79 10.25
N ALA A 19 -7.22 -6.66 10.20
CA ALA A 19 -6.56 -5.40 10.51
C ALA A 19 -6.76 -4.37 9.39
N ILE A 20 -6.71 -4.81 8.13
CA ILE A 20 -6.95 -3.96 6.96
C ILE A 20 -8.40 -3.50 6.94
N GLU A 21 -9.38 -4.41 7.06
CA GLU A 21 -10.82 -4.09 7.12
C GLU A 21 -11.13 -3.05 8.19
N ARG A 22 -10.55 -3.23 9.39
CA ARG A 22 -10.69 -2.27 10.49
C ARG A 22 -10.11 -0.91 10.12
N LEU A 23 -8.88 -0.88 9.59
CA LEU A 23 -8.21 0.37 9.23
C LEU A 23 -8.96 1.11 8.11
N THR A 24 -9.46 0.38 7.11
CA THR A 24 -10.30 0.91 6.03
C THR A 24 -11.59 1.52 6.57
N ALA A 25 -12.29 0.82 7.47
CA ALA A 25 -13.51 1.32 8.10
C ALA A 25 -13.28 2.57 8.95
N GLU A 26 -12.20 2.60 9.74
CA GLU A 26 -11.80 3.76 10.55
C GLU A 26 -11.52 5.01 9.68
N ASN A 27 -11.08 4.81 8.43
CA ASN A 27 -10.77 5.89 7.49
C ASN A 27 -11.92 6.23 6.51
N ASN A 28 -13.10 5.62 6.68
CA ASN A 28 -14.25 5.76 5.75
C ASN A 28 -13.93 5.43 4.28
N GLU A 29 -12.92 4.57 4.06
CA GLU A 29 -12.55 4.10 2.73
C GLU A 29 -13.33 2.84 2.37
N LYS A 30 -13.46 2.56 1.06
CA LYS A 30 -14.10 1.32 0.61
C LYS A 30 -13.09 0.17 0.68
N PHE A 31 -13.44 -0.87 1.43
CA PHE A 31 -12.65 -2.09 1.49
C PHE A 31 -12.62 -2.80 0.13
N ASP A 32 -11.43 -3.23 -0.25
CA ASP A 32 -11.15 -4.02 -1.45
C ASP A 32 -10.69 -5.40 -0.97
N ASP A 33 -11.37 -6.46 -1.38
CA ASP A 33 -11.10 -7.82 -0.91
C ASP A 33 -9.94 -8.49 -1.66
N ASP A 34 -9.34 -7.81 -2.65
CA ASP A 34 -8.18 -8.27 -3.41
C ASP A 34 -6.86 -8.17 -2.60
N ILE A 35 -6.75 -8.90 -1.50
CA ILE A 35 -5.58 -8.87 -0.60
C ILE A 35 -4.26 -9.24 -1.31
N GLU A 36 -4.32 -10.01 -2.40
CA GLU A 36 -3.15 -10.40 -3.20
C GLU A 36 -2.48 -9.21 -3.89
N ASN A 37 -3.19 -8.08 -4.03
CA ASN A 37 -2.70 -6.85 -4.66
C ASN A 37 -2.47 -5.75 -3.62
N MET A 38 -2.06 -6.14 -2.41
CA MET A 38 -1.81 -5.22 -1.32
C MET A 38 -0.44 -5.42 -0.68
N PHE A 39 0.14 -4.31 -0.24
CA PHE A 39 1.29 -4.29 0.67
C PHE A 39 0.87 -3.65 1.99
N VAL A 40 1.35 -4.22 3.09
CA VAL A 40 1.12 -3.69 4.44
C VAL A 40 2.40 -3.10 4.99
N ALA A 41 2.25 -2.04 5.78
CA ALA A 41 3.25 -1.54 6.69
C ALA A 41 2.98 -2.15 8.07
N GLU A 42 3.93 -2.93 8.56
CA GLU A 42 3.88 -3.56 9.87
C GLU A 42 4.90 -2.90 10.80
N LYS A 43 4.49 -2.63 12.03
CA LYS A 43 5.35 -2.09 13.09
C LYS A 43 5.01 -2.79 14.39
N ASP A 44 6.03 -3.34 15.05
CA ASP A 44 5.89 -4.08 16.30
C ASP A 44 4.84 -5.22 16.25
N GLY A 45 4.67 -5.83 15.07
CA GLY A 45 3.70 -6.90 14.81
C GLY A 45 2.30 -6.43 14.41
N ASP A 46 2.03 -5.13 14.43
CA ASP A 46 0.74 -4.54 14.06
C ASP A 46 0.76 -3.93 12.66
N VAL A 47 -0.30 -4.16 11.89
CA VAL A 47 -0.52 -3.43 10.64
C VAL A 47 -0.91 -1.99 10.97
N VAL A 48 -0.08 -1.06 10.50
CA VAL A 48 -0.24 0.39 10.74
C VAL A 48 -0.60 1.16 9.46
N GLY A 49 -0.51 0.51 8.30
CA GLY A 49 -0.94 1.06 7.02
C GLY A 49 -0.93 0.02 5.91
N TYR A 50 -1.56 0.34 4.79
CA TYR A 50 -1.52 -0.47 3.59
C TYR A 50 -1.62 0.38 2.32
N ILE A 51 -1.17 -0.21 1.21
CA ILE A 51 -1.41 0.28 -0.15
C ILE A 51 -1.99 -0.87 -0.97
N SER A 52 -3.05 -0.60 -1.73
CA SER A 52 -3.60 -1.53 -2.71
C SER A 52 -3.45 -0.97 -4.13
N TYR A 53 -3.33 -1.87 -5.10
CA TYR A 53 -3.26 -1.51 -6.52
C TYR A 53 -4.21 -2.37 -7.36
N ASP A 54 -4.59 -1.86 -8.53
CA ASP A 54 -5.36 -2.59 -9.52
C ASP A 54 -4.42 -3.55 -10.29
N PRO A 55 -4.67 -4.88 -10.28
CA PRO A 55 -3.86 -5.84 -11.02
C PRO A 55 -4.04 -5.72 -12.55
N ILE A 56 -4.97 -4.90 -13.04
CA ILE A 56 -5.16 -4.66 -14.47
C ILE A 56 -4.02 -3.76 -14.97
N ILE A 57 -3.19 -4.30 -15.86
CA ILE A 57 -2.15 -3.54 -16.56
C ILE A 57 -2.84 -2.56 -17.52
N LYS A 58 -2.56 -1.27 -17.33
CA LYS A 58 -2.96 -0.20 -18.24
C LYS A 58 -1.76 0.26 -19.06
N GLU A 59 -2.01 0.90 -20.20
CA GLU A 59 -0.95 1.43 -21.06
C GLU A 59 -1.33 2.81 -21.60
N ASP A 60 -0.43 3.78 -21.46
CA ASP A 60 -0.59 5.11 -22.06
C ASP A 60 0.73 5.66 -22.62
N LYS A 61 0.64 6.78 -23.35
CA LYS A 61 1.78 7.39 -24.07
C LYS A 61 2.84 8.02 -23.16
N TRP A 62 2.54 8.25 -21.89
CA TRP A 62 3.41 8.95 -20.94
C TRP A 62 4.10 7.98 -19.99
N LEU A 63 3.37 7.01 -19.46
CA LEU A 63 3.85 6.04 -18.47
C LEU A 63 4.13 4.66 -19.07
N GLY A 64 3.73 4.38 -20.31
CA GLY A 64 3.77 3.02 -20.85
C GLY A 64 2.89 2.08 -20.01
N LYS A 65 3.31 0.82 -19.87
CA LYS A 65 2.60 -0.17 -19.05
C LYS A 65 2.69 0.16 -17.56
N HIS A 66 1.55 0.24 -16.88
CA HIS A 66 1.48 0.61 -15.48
C HIS A 66 0.32 -0.04 -14.73
N TYR A 67 0.47 -0.15 -13.41
CA TYR A 67 -0.65 -0.36 -12.48
C TYR A 67 -1.11 0.97 -11.89
N GLU A 68 -2.36 1.03 -11.44
CA GLU A 68 -2.92 2.17 -10.70
C GLU A 68 -3.08 1.81 -9.23
N THR A 69 -2.75 2.74 -8.34
CA THR A 69 -3.09 2.57 -6.92
C THR A 69 -4.60 2.73 -6.72
N LYS A 70 -5.18 1.90 -5.85
CA LYS A 70 -6.59 2.00 -5.45
C LYS A 70 -6.73 2.79 -4.15
N ASN A 71 -6.17 2.26 -3.06
CA ASN A 71 -6.24 2.86 -1.73
C ASN A 71 -4.83 2.97 -1.12
N VAL A 72 -4.60 4.03 -0.34
CA VAL A 72 -3.44 4.15 0.54
C VAL A 72 -3.95 4.65 1.88
N VAL A 73 -3.85 3.83 2.92
CA VAL A 73 -4.41 4.15 4.24
C VAL A 73 -3.34 3.91 5.30
N VAL A 74 -3.24 4.84 6.24
CA VAL A 74 -2.31 4.75 7.38
C VAL A 74 -3.09 5.17 8.63
N LYS A 75 -2.83 4.51 9.75
CA LYS A 75 -3.38 4.90 11.05
C LYS A 75 -2.98 6.35 11.37
N ASP A 76 -3.96 7.15 11.81
CA ASP A 76 -3.78 8.59 12.07
C ASP A 76 -2.59 8.90 13.00
N GLU A 77 -2.38 8.05 14.01
CA GLU A 77 -1.29 8.19 14.98
C GLU A 77 0.12 8.06 14.37
N TYR A 78 0.24 7.54 13.15
CA TYR A 78 1.50 7.41 12.40
C TYR A 78 1.58 8.37 11.19
N ILE A 79 0.64 9.30 11.03
CA ILE A 79 0.73 10.33 9.99
C ILE A 79 1.98 11.21 10.24
N GLY A 80 2.70 11.51 9.16
CA GLY A 80 3.95 12.28 9.23
C GLY A 80 5.20 11.44 9.51
N GLU A 81 5.07 10.13 9.74
CA GLU A 81 6.22 9.22 9.91
C GLU A 81 6.79 8.70 8.57
N GLY A 82 6.26 9.14 7.42
CA GLY A 82 6.74 8.71 6.10
C GLY A 82 6.31 7.30 5.67
N ILE A 83 5.33 6.69 6.35
CA ILE A 83 4.80 5.35 6.04
C ILE A 83 4.29 5.27 4.59
N VAL A 84 3.48 6.25 4.18
CA VAL A 84 2.94 6.36 2.82
C VAL A 84 4.07 6.34 1.78
N SER A 85 5.13 7.11 2.01
CA SER A 85 6.28 7.17 1.10
C SER A 85 6.97 5.81 0.96
N LYS A 86 7.15 5.07 2.07
CA LYS A 86 7.75 3.73 2.01
C LYS A 86 6.85 2.71 1.29
N LEU A 87 5.53 2.78 1.50
CA LEU A 87 4.57 1.92 0.80
C LEU A 87 4.60 2.17 -0.71
N ILE A 88 4.60 3.44 -1.12
CA ILE A 88 4.71 3.84 -2.53
C ILE A 88 6.04 3.42 -3.12
N GLU A 89 7.15 3.62 -2.41
CA GLU A 89 8.48 3.22 -2.87
C GLU A 89 8.55 1.71 -3.07
N HIS A 90 8.02 0.92 -2.13
CA HIS A 90 7.97 -0.53 -2.24
C HIS A 90 7.15 -0.98 -3.45
N LEU A 91 5.95 -0.44 -3.63
CA LEU A 91 5.12 -0.72 -4.80
C LEU A 91 5.84 -0.34 -6.10
N THR A 92 6.47 0.84 -6.15
CA THR A 92 7.21 1.33 -7.32
C THR A 92 8.35 0.40 -7.68
N ASN A 93 9.13 -0.06 -6.70
CA ASN A 93 10.21 -1.02 -6.94
C ASN A 93 9.67 -2.36 -7.43
N PHE A 94 8.61 -2.89 -6.79
CA PHE A 94 7.97 -4.14 -7.18
C PHE A 94 7.46 -4.15 -8.63
N VAL A 95 6.87 -3.04 -9.10
CA VAL A 95 6.37 -2.97 -10.49
C VAL A 95 7.49 -2.71 -11.48
N ARG A 96 8.52 -1.96 -11.08
CA ARG A 96 9.69 -1.68 -11.92
C ARG A 96 10.49 -2.94 -12.21
N ASP A 97 10.60 -3.85 -11.25
CA ASP A 97 11.24 -5.16 -11.43
C ASP A 97 10.51 -6.02 -12.48
N LYS A 98 9.25 -5.69 -12.79
CA LYS A 98 8.44 -6.30 -13.85
C LYS A 98 8.45 -5.50 -15.17
N GLY A 99 9.26 -4.45 -15.27
CA GLY A 99 9.30 -3.55 -16.43
C GLY A 99 8.07 -2.66 -16.57
N MET A 100 7.38 -2.38 -15.46
CA MET A 100 6.17 -1.55 -15.43
C MET A 100 6.36 -0.32 -14.54
N ASN A 101 5.43 0.65 -14.67
CA ASN A 101 5.34 1.83 -13.82
C ASN A 101 4.15 1.75 -12.86
N VAL A 102 4.06 2.71 -11.94
CA VAL A 102 2.89 2.90 -11.08
C VAL A 102 2.32 4.30 -11.30
N ARG A 103 1.00 4.38 -11.39
CA ARG A 103 0.27 5.65 -11.36
C ARG A 103 -0.41 5.79 -10.01
N LEU A 104 -0.03 6.84 -9.28
CA LEU A 104 -0.69 7.21 -8.04
C LEU A 104 -2.03 7.86 -8.35
N LYS A 105 -3.09 7.37 -7.74
CA LYS A 105 -4.42 7.96 -7.79
C LYS A 105 -4.50 9.04 -6.71
N HIS A 106 -4.83 10.25 -7.12
CA HIS A 106 -5.09 11.40 -6.23
C HIS A 106 -6.55 11.42 -5.79
#